data_AF-A0AA86SI46-F1
#
_entry.id   AF-A0AA86SI46-F1
#
_cell.length_a   1.000
_cell.length_b   1.000
_cell.length_c   1.000
_cell.angle_alpha   90.00
_cell.angle_beta   90.00
_cell.angle_gamma   90.00
#
_symmetry.space_group_name_H-M   'P 1'
#
loop_
_entity.id
_entity.type
_entity.pdbx_description
1 polymer ?
#
loop_
_entity_poly.entity_id
_entity_poly.type
_entity_poly.pdbx_seq_one_letter_code
_entity_poly.pdbx_strand_id
1 'polypeptide(L)'
;MSPKINAQISPQPCPHLAEFRRTSTKPFLALHNCLRVKPPGGRAALRRDPDEVPRCSACGLSAPSRLYACVTCAAVSCHSSAAGGPSHAAAHAASMPPGHQIAVDVDRAELFCCACRDQVYDCDFDAAVVIAQTTASTLGTDPPLAIPSHQPENLRKKRRVDYRPWAPDLRERALIGSCSAPIVGDGADPSLDLPRGLRGLNNLGNTCFMNSVLQALLHTPPLRNYFLSDRHNRFFCQKRNNVDGDGGAAGKRNGGINGNKNARICLACDMDSMFSAVFSGDRVPYSPAKFLYSWWQHAANLASYEQQDAHEFFISMLDGIHEKVEKGRRKPHSEGNGDCCIAHKVFSGILRSDVTCMACGFTSTTYDPCIDISLDLEPNQGSSNKMGTATSNHSCNGEADCMNSSQNFGTSTLMGCLKRFTRAERLGSDQKFFCRQCQVRQETLKQMSIRKLPLVSCFHIKRFEHSSTRKMSRKVDRYLQFPFSLDMSPYLSSTILRSRFGNRIFPFDGDDPDASDELCSEFELFAVVTHTGKLDAGHYVTYLRLSNRWYKCDDAWITQVDENIVRAAQCYMMFYVQKMLYYKATDKQVAS
;
A
#
# COMPACT_ATOMS: atom_id res chain seq x y z
N MET A 1 14.02 1.27 45.04
CA MET A 1 15.07 0.92 44.06
C MET A 1 14.65 -0.40 43.42
N SER A 2 14.11 -0.36 42.21
CA SER A 2 13.75 -1.55 41.43
C SER A 2 14.08 -1.22 39.97
N PRO A 3 14.92 -2.01 39.27
CA PRO A 3 15.32 -1.68 37.92
C PRO A 3 14.22 -2.06 36.92
N LYS A 4 14.16 -1.23 35.89
CA LYS A 4 13.17 -1.19 34.82
C LYS A 4 13.32 -2.40 33.90
N ILE A 5 12.22 -3.11 33.68
CA ILE A 5 12.04 -4.01 32.53
C ILE A 5 11.47 -3.14 31.42
N ASN A 6 12.28 -2.86 30.40
CA ASN A 6 11.85 -2.44 29.05
C ASN A 6 13.05 -2.64 28.14
N ALA A 7 13.27 -3.88 27.73
CA ALA A 7 14.27 -4.25 26.74
C ALA A 7 13.68 -4.07 25.34
N GLN A 8 14.37 -3.24 24.54
CA GLN A 8 14.22 -3.16 23.09
C GLN A 8 14.37 -4.56 22.49
N ILE A 9 13.42 -5.01 21.67
CA ILE A 9 13.50 -6.28 20.94
C ILE A 9 14.34 -6.04 19.68
N SER A 10 15.65 -5.85 19.88
CA SER A 10 16.62 -6.39 18.92
C SER A 10 16.86 -7.82 19.39
N PRO A 11 16.73 -8.85 18.53
CA PRO A 11 16.98 -10.22 18.97
C PRO A 11 18.37 -10.28 19.60
N GLN A 12 18.45 -10.76 20.86
CA GLN A 12 19.72 -10.88 21.57
C GLN A 12 20.69 -11.67 20.68
N PRO A 13 21.89 -11.15 20.39
CA PRO A 13 22.82 -11.82 19.50
C PRO A 13 23.16 -13.19 20.10
N CYS A 14 22.97 -14.25 19.29
CA CYS A 14 23.22 -15.61 19.75
C CYS A 14 24.69 -15.76 20.19
N PRO A 15 24.96 -16.17 21.45
CA PRO A 15 26.34 -16.26 21.94
C PRO A 15 27.17 -17.28 21.15
N HIS A 16 26.53 -18.35 20.66
CA HIS A 16 27.18 -19.37 19.82
C HIS A 16 27.61 -18.81 18.45
N LEU A 17 26.85 -17.88 17.89
CA LEU A 17 27.21 -17.22 16.62
C LEU A 17 28.36 -16.23 16.82
N ALA A 18 28.35 -15.48 17.93
CA ALA A 18 29.43 -14.57 18.29
C ALA A 18 30.75 -15.32 18.55
N GLU A 19 30.69 -16.46 19.23
CA GLU A 19 31.85 -17.31 19.47
C GLU A 19 32.38 -17.92 18.16
N PHE A 20 31.49 -18.38 17.28
CA PHE A 20 31.87 -18.87 15.95
C PHE A 20 32.57 -17.78 15.11
N ARG A 21 32.05 -16.55 15.12
CA ARG A 21 32.69 -15.37 14.49
C ARG A 21 34.08 -15.06 15.04
N ARG A 22 34.35 -15.35 16.31
CA ARG A 22 35.68 -15.14 16.93
C ARG A 22 36.73 -16.10 16.40
N THR A 23 36.32 -17.27 15.92
CA THR A 23 37.22 -18.33 15.42
C THR A 23 37.64 -18.18 13.95
N SER A 24 36.96 -17.33 13.16
CA SER A 24 37.24 -17.16 11.74
C SER A 24 36.91 -15.75 11.24
N THR A 25 37.78 -15.17 10.42
CA THR A 25 37.62 -13.78 9.91
C THR A 25 36.62 -13.67 8.75
N LYS A 26 36.35 -14.75 8.01
CA LYS A 26 35.34 -14.83 6.93
C LYS A 26 34.69 -16.22 6.86
N PRO A 27 33.95 -16.64 7.91
CA PRO A 27 33.48 -18.02 8.04
C PRO A 27 32.51 -18.46 6.94
N PHE A 28 31.79 -17.50 6.33
CA PHE A 28 30.75 -17.79 5.36
C PHE A 28 31.25 -17.83 3.91
N LEU A 29 32.49 -17.42 3.63
CA LEU A 29 32.98 -17.28 2.25
C LEU A 29 32.85 -18.57 1.42
N ALA A 30 33.11 -19.74 2.02
CA ALA A 30 32.97 -21.03 1.36
C ALA A 30 31.50 -21.36 1.00
N LEU A 31 30.53 -20.85 1.77
CA LEU A 31 29.11 -21.06 1.52
C LEU A 31 28.58 -20.19 0.38
N HIS A 32 29.23 -19.06 0.07
CA HIS A 32 28.80 -18.17 -1.03
C HIS A 32 28.73 -18.94 -2.36
N ASN A 33 29.70 -19.82 -2.61
CA ASN A 33 29.77 -20.63 -3.83
C ASN A 33 28.68 -21.70 -3.92
N CYS A 34 28.05 -22.05 -2.80
CA CYS A 34 27.00 -23.06 -2.69
C CYS A 34 25.58 -22.45 -2.68
N LEU A 35 25.43 -21.12 -2.72
CA LEU A 35 24.13 -20.47 -2.79
C LEU A 35 23.60 -20.52 -4.23
N ARG A 36 22.38 -21.03 -4.39
CA ARG A 36 21.70 -21.19 -5.68
C ARG A 36 20.24 -20.75 -5.56
N VAL A 37 19.66 -20.25 -6.64
CA VAL A 37 18.25 -19.89 -6.71
C VAL A 37 17.56 -20.69 -7.82
N LYS A 38 16.38 -21.22 -7.53
CA LYS A 38 15.53 -21.85 -8.54
C LYS A 38 14.84 -20.78 -9.40
N PRO A 39 15.06 -20.72 -10.73
CA PRO A 39 14.35 -19.79 -11.61
C PRO A 39 12.89 -20.23 -11.86
N PRO A 40 11.94 -19.31 -12.11
CA PRO A 40 12.02 -17.85 -12.00
C PRO A 40 11.58 -17.35 -10.61
N GLY A 41 12.41 -16.53 -9.96
CA GLY A 41 12.05 -15.84 -8.70
C GLY A 41 11.96 -16.73 -7.45
N GLY A 42 12.62 -17.88 -7.44
CA GLY A 42 12.68 -18.76 -6.28
C GLY A 42 13.47 -18.18 -5.10
N ARG A 43 13.36 -18.82 -3.94
CA ARG A 43 14.18 -18.52 -2.76
C ARG A 43 15.60 -19.08 -2.96
N ALA A 44 16.57 -18.48 -2.29
CA ALA A 44 17.92 -19.05 -2.22
C ALA A 44 17.91 -20.31 -1.37
N ALA A 45 18.57 -21.33 -1.90
CA ALA A 45 18.83 -22.59 -1.24
C ALA A 45 20.34 -22.86 -1.29
N LEU A 46 20.82 -23.64 -0.34
CA LEU A 46 22.18 -24.16 -0.34
C LEU A 46 22.19 -25.46 -1.18
N ARG A 47 23.03 -25.52 -2.22
CA ARG A 47 23.23 -26.68 -3.08
C ARG A 47 24.71 -26.74 -3.47
N ARG A 48 25.35 -27.91 -3.34
CA ARG A 48 26.75 -28.06 -3.80
C ARG A 48 26.77 -28.26 -5.32
N ASP A 49 25.84 -29.06 -5.84
CA ASP A 49 25.59 -29.22 -7.28
C ASP A 49 24.15 -28.87 -7.71
N PRO A 50 23.91 -28.43 -8.96
CA PRO A 50 22.58 -28.05 -9.46
C PRO A 50 21.55 -29.18 -9.40
N ASP A 51 21.98 -30.41 -9.67
CA ASP A 51 21.14 -31.62 -9.72
C ASP A 51 21.18 -32.43 -8.42
N GLU A 52 21.98 -32.00 -7.43
CA GLU A 52 22.12 -32.71 -6.17
C GLU A 52 20.87 -32.53 -5.30
N VAL A 53 20.29 -33.66 -4.89
CA VAL A 53 19.25 -33.69 -3.86
C VAL A 53 19.94 -33.90 -2.50
N PRO A 54 19.96 -32.88 -1.62
CA PRO A 54 20.60 -33.02 -0.32
C PRO A 54 19.90 -34.10 0.51
N ARG A 55 20.70 -34.91 1.21
CA ARG A 55 20.25 -36.01 2.07
C ARG A 55 20.89 -35.88 3.44
N CYS A 56 20.19 -36.33 4.47
CA CYS A 56 20.77 -36.41 5.80
C CYS A 56 21.87 -37.49 5.85
N SER A 57 23.04 -37.18 6.37
CA SER A 57 24.16 -38.13 6.51
C SER A 57 23.87 -39.27 7.48
N ALA A 58 22.98 -39.05 8.45
CA ALA A 58 22.63 -40.05 9.47
C ALA A 58 21.54 -41.03 9.02
N CYS A 59 20.54 -40.58 8.25
CA CYS A 59 19.40 -41.42 7.85
C CYS A 59 19.17 -41.56 6.34
N GLY A 60 19.94 -40.88 5.48
CA GLY A 60 19.85 -40.97 4.03
C GLY A 60 18.60 -40.34 3.39
N LEU A 61 17.66 -39.83 4.20
CA LEU A 61 16.41 -39.23 3.73
C LEU A 61 16.63 -37.83 3.17
N SER A 62 16.00 -37.54 2.03
CA SER A 62 15.97 -36.22 1.36
C SER A 62 14.71 -35.40 1.66
N ALA A 63 13.62 -36.06 2.08
CA ALA A 63 12.32 -35.46 2.42
C ALA A 63 11.54 -36.44 3.32
N PRO A 64 10.62 -35.98 4.21
CA PRO A 64 10.04 -34.64 4.34
C PRO A 64 10.68 -33.75 5.43
N SER A 65 11.79 -34.16 6.04
CA SER A 65 12.40 -33.45 7.16
C SER A 65 13.33 -32.31 6.71
N ARG A 66 13.08 -31.08 7.19
CA ARG A 66 13.94 -29.88 7.01
C ARG A 66 15.42 -30.21 7.23
N LEU A 67 16.30 -29.85 6.29
CA LEU A 67 17.73 -30.20 6.31
C LEU A 67 18.60 -28.99 6.69
N TYR A 68 19.65 -29.25 7.48
CA TYR A 68 20.61 -28.26 7.95
C TYR A 68 22.03 -28.67 7.58
N ALA A 69 22.79 -27.77 6.94
CA ALA A 69 24.20 -27.96 6.65
C ALA A 69 25.07 -27.27 7.71
N CYS A 70 25.91 -28.02 8.40
CA CYS A 70 26.87 -27.47 9.38
C CYS A 70 27.86 -26.53 8.69
N VAL A 71 28.06 -25.32 9.21
CA VAL A 71 28.98 -24.34 8.60
C VAL A 71 30.45 -24.80 8.70
N THR A 72 30.79 -25.57 9.73
CA THR A 72 32.17 -25.93 10.06
C THR A 72 32.70 -27.15 9.29
N CYS A 73 31.84 -28.14 9.02
CA CYS A 73 32.25 -29.37 8.29
C CYS A 73 31.35 -29.72 7.11
N ALA A 74 30.42 -28.84 6.73
CA ALA A 74 29.47 -29.03 5.65
C ALA A 74 28.54 -30.27 5.76
N ALA A 75 28.54 -31.00 6.87
CA ALA A 75 27.68 -32.16 7.08
C ALA A 75 26.19 -31.76 7.06
N VAL A 76 25.35 -32.51 6.34
CA VAL A 76 23.91 -32.25 6.20
C VAL A 76 23.12 -33.17 7.13
N SER A 77 22.31 -32.59 8.01
CA SER A 77 21.55 -33.32 9.02
C SER A 77 20.10 -32.86 9.06
N CYS A 78 19.15 -33.76 9.28
CA CYS A 78 17.72 -33.43 9.32
C CYS A 78 17.25 -32.92 10.69
N HIS A 79 16.15 -32.17 10.66
CA HIS A 79 15.45 -31.69 11.85
C HIS A 79 14.61 -32.78 12.54
N SER A 80 13.98 -33.68 11.77
CA SER A 80 13.09 -34.70 12.33
C SER A 80 13.87 -35.94 12.74
N SER A 81 13.63 -36.43 13.95
CA SER A 81 14.03 -37.78 14.38
C SER A 81 12.85 -38.71 14.17
N ALA A 82 13.02 -39.78 13.38
CA ALA A 82 12.00 -40.80 13.19
C ALA A 82 11.71 -41.62 14.48
N ALA A 83 12.48 -41.41 15.56
CA ALA A 83 12.46 -42.24 16.77
C ALA A 83 12.38 -41.41 18.07
N GLY A 84 11.79 -40.21 18.06
CA GLY A 84 11.55 -39.42 19.28
C GLY A 84 12.80 -38.86 19.97
N GLY A 85 13.98 -38.95 19.32
CA GLY A 85 15.24 -38.41 19.81
C GLY A 85 15.51 -36.95 19.39
N PRO A 86 16.64 -36.35 19.83
CA PRO A 86 17.06 -35.04 19.33
C PRO A 86 17.25 -35.07 17.82
N SER A 87 17.02 -33.93 17.15
CA SER A 87 17.25 -33.82 15.71
C SER A 87 18.67 -34.24 15.34
N HIS A 88 18.87 -34.86 14.17
CA HIS A 88 20.22 -35.25 13.74
C HIS A 88 21.16 -34.04 13.66
N ALA A 89 20.63 -32.84 13.38
CA ALA A 89 21.39 -31.60 13.42
C ALA A 89 21.85 -31.23 14.85
N ALA A 90 20.98 -31.39 15.85
CA ALA A 90 21.34 -31.16 17.25
C ALA A 90 22.30 -32.24 17.78
N ALA A 91 22.09 -33.50 17.37
CA ALA A 91 22.99 -34.60 17.72
C ALA A 91 24.40 -34.37 17.16
N HIS A 92 24.51 -33.96 15.89
CA HIS A 92 25.78 -33.59 15.25
C HIS A 92 26.49 -32.43 15.97
N ALA A 93 25.75 -31.39 16.35
CA ALA A 93 26.31 -30.25 17.07
C ALA A 93 26.80 -30.64 18.49
N ALA A 94 26.22 -31.69 19.10
CA ALA A 94 26.60 -32.16 20.43
C ALA A 94 27.71 -33.22 20.41
N SER A 95 27.84 -34.01 19.34
CA SER A 95 28.82 -35.10 19.23
C SER A 95 30.21 -34.66 18.74
N MET A 96 30.30 -33.45 18.17
CA MET A 96 31.52 -32.89 17.60
C MET A 96 32.15 -31.86 18.57
N PRO A 97 33.45 -31.52 18.42
CA PRO A 97 34.10 -30.46 19.20
C PRO A 97 33.38 -29.10 19.12
N PRO A 98 33.62 -28.17 20.05
CA PRO A 98 32.99 -26.85 20.03
C PRO A 98 33.23 -26.15 18.68
N GLY A 99 32.17 -25.57 18.12
CA GLY A 99 32.20 -24.90 16.82
C GLY A 99 31.21 -25.42 15.78
N HIS A 100 30.52 -26.55 16.01
CA HIS A 100 29.54 -27.12 15.06
C HIS A 100 28.07 -26.71 15.34
N GLN A 101 27.86 -25.69 16.16
CA GLN A 101 26.55 -25.26 16.65
C GLN A 101 25.77 -24.42 15.65
N ILE A 102 26.44 -23.86 14.64
CA ILE A 102 25.84 -23.03 13.60
C ILE A 102 25.68 -23.86 12.32
N ALA A 103 24.47 -23.84 11.78
CA ALA A 103 24.10 -24.52 10.55
C ALA A 103 23.26 -23.61 9.64
N VAL A 104 23.19 -23.95 8.36
CA VAL A 104 22.38 -23.25 7.36
C VAL A 104 21.20 -24.15 6.99
N ASP A 105 19.99 -23.62 7.03
CA ASP A 105 18.82 -24.25 6.41
C ASP A 105 19.06 -24.37 4.90
N VAL A 106 19.10 -25.62 4.44
CA VAL A 106 19.48 -25.94 3.06
C VAL A 106 18.46 -25.44 2.04
N ASP A 107 17.17 -25.31 2.39
CA ASP A 107 16.14 -24.89 1.45
C ASP A 107 15.78 -23.39 1.55
N ARG A 108 16.15 -22.73 2.66
CA ARG A 108 15.89 -21.30 2.89
C ARG A 108 17.12 -20.42 2.89
N ALA A 109 18.30 -21.04 2.93
CA ALA A 109 19.60 -20.39 3.14
C ALA A 109 19.63 -19.50 4.40
N GLU A 110 18.87 -19.84 5.45
CA GLU A 110 18.79 -19.09 6.71
C GLU A 110 19.72 -19.71 7.76
N LEU A 111 20.43 -18.90 8.55
CA LEU A 111 21.25 -19.44 9.63
C LEU A 111 20.37 -19.93 10.78
N PHE A 112 20.80 -21.04 11.37
CA PHE A 112 20.14 -21.71 12.47
C PHE A 112 21.17 -22.13 13.51
N CYS A 113 20.91 -21.80 14.77
CA CYS A 113 21.73 -22.29 15.87
C CYS A 113 21.11 -23.58 16.43
N CYS A 114 21.81 -24.71 16.26
CA CYS A 114 21.36 -26.01 16.76
C CYS A 114 21.30 -26.06 18.30
N ALA A 115 22.10 -25.25 18.99
CA ALA A 115 22.11 -25.16 20.46
C ALA A 115 20.93 -24.32 20.99
N CYS A 116 20.69 -23.13 20.43
CA CYS A 116 19.56 -22.28 20.80
C CYS A 116 18.21 -22.78 20.24
N ARG A 117 18.26 -23.66 19.23
CA ARG A 117 17.11 -24.13 18.44
C ARG A 117 16.32 -23.00 17.80
N ASP A 118 17.01 -21.92 17.44
CA ASP A 118 16.41 -20.72 16.87
C ASP A 118 17.18 -20.24 15.63
N GLN A 119 16.50 -19.46 14.81
CA GLN A 119 17.11 -18.75 13.69
C GLN A 119 18.04 -17.66 14.22
N VAL A 120 19.19 -17.54 13.58
CA VAL A 120 20.17 -16.49 13.93
C VAL A 120 20.46 -15.68 12.68
N TYR A 121 20.88 -14.43 12.88
CA TYR A 121 21.07 -13.47 11.78
C TYR A 121 22.49 -12.97 11.79
N ASP A 122 23.07 -12.83 10.60
CA ASP A 122 24.44 -12.41 10.41
C ASP A 122 24.52 -11.54 9.15
N CYS A 123 24.99 -10.29 9.28
CA CYS A 123 24.94 -9.32 8.20
C CYS A 123 25.78 -9.71 6.97
N ASP A 124 26.92 -10.38 7.14
CA ASP A 124 27.78 -10.76 6.02
C ASP A 124 27.18 -11.95 5.26
N PHE A 125 26.63 -12.92 6.00
CA PHE A 125 25.93 -14.05 5.38
C PHE A 125 24.63 -13.61 4.69
N ASP A 126 23.85 -12.72 5.31
CA ASP A 126 22.61 -12.21 4.72
C ASP A 126 22.91 -11.39 3.45
N ALA A 127 23.96 -10.58 3.46
CA ALA A 127 24.44 -9.86 2.27
C ALA A 127 24.85 -10.84 1.15
N ALA A 128 25.52 -11.93 1.48
CA ALA A 128 25.91 -12.96 0.50
C ALA A 128 24.71 -13.62 -0.17
N VAL A 129 23.66 -13.93 0.61
CA VAL A 129 22.42 -14.49 0.06
C VAL A 129 21.69 -13.49 -0.82
N VAL A 130 21.60 -12.22 -0.40
CA VAL A 130 21.03 -11.14 -1.20
C VAL A 130 21.75 -11.00 -2.54
N ILE A 131 23.09 -11.04 -2.53
CA ILE A 131 23.92 -11.00 -3.75
C ILE A 131 23.59 -12.22 -4.62
N ALA A 132 23.68 -13.44 -4.09
CA ALA A 132 23.38 -14.65 -4.85
C ALA A 132 21.96 -14.66 -5.44
N GLN A 133 20.97 -14.11 -4.72
CA GLN A 133 19.59 -14.01 -5.20
C GLN A 133 19.40 -12.97 -6.29
N THR A 134 20.11 -11.85 -6.16
CA THR A 134 20.11 -10.81 -7.17
C THR A 134 20.79 -11.34 -8.43
N THR A 135 21.96 -11.96 -8.31
CA THR A 135 22.73 -12.55 -9.44
C THR A 135 22.01 -13.72 -10.11
N ALA A 136 21.35 -14.60 -9.37
CA ALA A 136 20.63 -15.71 -9.98
C ALA A 136 19.34 -15.27 -10.69
N SER A 137 18.77 -14.12 -10.30
CA SER A 137 17.70 -13.47 -11.05
C SER A 137 18.19 -12.81 -12.35
N THR A 138 19.52 -12.72 -12.57
CA THR A 138 20.16 -12.07 -13.73
C THR A 138 20.82 -13.02 -14.75
N LEU A 139 20.69 -14.35 -14.61
CA LEU A 139 21.29 -15.44 -15.44
C LEU A 139 22.80 -15.68 -15.27
N GLY A 140 23.21 -16.95 -15.44
CA GLY A 140 24.49 -17.51 -14.96
C GLY A 140 25.74 -16.98 -15.64
N THR A 141 26.67 -16.46 -14.83
CA THR A 141 28.13 -16.68 -14.85
C THR A 141 28.76 -15.91 -13.68
N ASP A 142 30.00 -16.27 -13.35
CA ASP A 142 30.73 -16.22 -12.06
C ASP A 142 30.86 -14.88 -11.27
N PRO A 143 31.20 -14.94 -9.95
CA PRO A 143 31.21 -13.78 -9.06
C PRO A 143 32.55 -13.02 -9.03
N PRO A 144 32.55 -11.68 -8.82
CA PRO A 144 33.74 -10.95 -8.39
C PRO A 144 33.73 -10.55 -6.90
N LEU A 145 34.94 -10.23 -6.43
CA LEU A 145 35.43 -10.14 -5.05
C LEU A 145 35.12 -8.82 -4.30
N ALA A 146 34.91 -8.99 -2.98
CA ALA A 146 35.03 -8.12 -1.79
C ALA A 146 35.18 -6.58 -1.88
N ILE A 147 34.45 -5.86 -1.01
CA ILE A 147 34.59 -4.41 -0.70
C ILE A 147 34.54 -4.18 0.85
N PRO A 148 35.21 -3.14 1.40
CA PRO A 148 35.52 -2.96 2.83
C PRO A 148 34.43 -2.27 3.67
N SER A 149 34.56 -2.44 4.99
CA SER A 149 33.70 -1.94 6.08
C SER A 149 34.00 -0.50 6.51
N HIS A 150 32.98 0.32 6.74
CA HIS A 150 33.05 1.54 7.54
C HIS A 150 31.84 1.67 8.49
N GLN A 151 32.11 1.99 9.76
CA GLN A 151 31.16 2.28 10.83
C GLN A 151 30.52 3.67 10.71
N PRO A 152 29.35 3.90 11.31
CA PRO A 152 28.99 5.24 11.77
C PRO A 152 28.65 5.32 13.28
N GLU A 153 28.86 6.53 13.78
CA GLU A 153 28.85 6.95 15.18
C GLU A 153 27.45 7.29 15.72
N ASN A 154 27.40 7.30 17.06
CA ASN A 154 26.28 7.56 17.97
C ASN A 154 25.57 8.91 17.77
N LEU A 155 24.22 8.94 17.85
CA LEU A 155 23.45 10.12 18.27
C LEU A 155 22.20 9.78 19.12
N ARG A 156 21.83 10.73 19.99
CA ARG A 156 21.17 10.58 21.30
C ARG A 156 19.62 10.52 21.29
N LYS A 157 19.08 9.81 22.28
CA LYS A 157 17.66 9.56 22.59
C LYS A 157 16.90 10.83 23.09
N LYS A 158 15.65 11.02 22.65
CA LYS A 158 14.63 11.86 23.32
C LYS A 158 13.39 11.03 23.70
N ARG A 159 12.81 11.36 24.85
CA ARG A 159 11.79 10.62 25.62
C ARG A 159 10.36 11.03 25.21
N ARG A 160 9.45 10.07 24.98
CA ARG A 160 8.00 10.29 24.79
C ARG A 160 7.24 10.20 26.13
N VAL A 161 6.11 10.90 26.20
CA VAL A 161 5.22 11.07 27.37
C VAL A 161 4.07 10.06 27.30
N ASP A 162 3.65 9.53 28.44
CA ASP A 162 2.63 8.48 28.57
C ASP A 162 1.21 8.94 28.23
N TYR A 163 0.48 8.07 27.52
CA TYR A 163 -0.94 8.22 27.20
C TYR A 163 -1.84 7.94 28.42
N ARG A 164 -2.87 8.75 28.60
CA ARG A 164 -3.98 8.48 29.55
C ARG A 164 -5.32 8.53 28.81
N PRO A 165 -6.23 7.55 29.03
CA PRO A 165 -7.57 7.58 28.47
C PRO A 165 -8.36 8.78 29.01
N TRP A 166 -9.10 9.44 28.13
CA TRP A 166 -10.00 10.55 28.49
C TRP A 166 -11.30 10.02 29.09
N ALA A 167 -11.72 10.59 30.22
CA ALA A 167 -12.98 10.31 30.87
C ALA A 167 -13.74 11.64 31.04
N PRO A 168 -15.00 11.72 30.57
CA PRO A 168 -15.75 12.98 30.59
C PRO A 168 -16.13 13.38 32.01
N ASP A 169 -16.08 14.68 32.29
CA ASP A 169 -16.51 15.24 33.56
C ASP A 169 -18.04 15.34 33.67
N LEU A 170 -18.54 15.71 34.86
CA LEU A 170 -19.98 15.79 35.13
C LEU A 170 -20.70 16.85 34.28
N ARG A 171 -19.97 17.88 33.81
CA ARG A 171 -20.52 18.95 32.98
C ARG A 171 -20.60 18.52 31.51
N GLU A 172 -19.61 17.77 31.04
CA GLU A 172 -19.61 17.13 29.72
C GLU A 172 -20.70 16.05 29.62
N ARG A 173 -20.94 15.26 30.67
CA ARG A 173 -22.09 14.34 30.72
C ARG A 173 -23.43 15.05 30.60
N ALA A 174 -23.59 16.20 31.25
CA ALA A 174 -24.82 16.99 31.17
C ALA A 174 -25.04 17.60 29.77
N LEU A 175 -23.96 18.00 29.08
CA LEU A 175 -24.00 18.47 27.68
C LEU A 175 -24.32 17.33 26.70
N ILE A 176 -23.76 16.13 26.92
CA ILE A 176 -24.10 14.95 26.12
C ILE A 176 -25.58 14.59 26.32
N GLY A 177 -26.11 14.67 27.54
CA GLY A 177 -27.53 14.39 27.81
C GLY A 177 -28.51 15.40 27.19
N SER A 178 -28.13 16.68 27.07
CA SER A 178 -29.01 17.73 26.55
C SER A 178 -28.91 17.96 25.04
N CYS A 179 -27.79 17.58 24.41
CA CYS A 179 -27.56 17.75 22.97
C CYS A 179 -27.63 16.44 22.16
N SER A 180 -27.71 15.29 22.82
CA SER A 180 -27.95 14.02 22.14
C SER A 180 -29.45 13.75 22.09
N ALA A 181 -30.09 14.06 20.96
CA ALA A 181 -31.39 13.45 20.69
C ALA A 181 -31.19 11.93 20.69
N PRO A 182 -31.93 11.15 21.51
CA PRO A 182 -31.83 9.71 21.46
C PRO A 182 -32.17 9.25 20.04
N ILE A 183 -31.36 8.34 19.51
CA ILE A 183 -31.66 7.61 18.29
C ILE A 183 -32.98 6.89 18.57
N VAL A 184 -34.07 7.37 17.97
CA VAL A 184 -35.34 6.63 17.97
C VAL A 184 -35.06 5.32 17.26
N GLY A 185 -34.92 4.26 18.05
CA GLY A 185 -34.86 2.89 17.57
C GLY A 185 -36.23 2.48 17.06
N ASP A 186 -36.20 1.70 15.96
CA ASP A 186 -37.20 0.74 15.51
C ASP A 186 -38.65 1.05 15.90
N GLY A 187 -39.38 1.71 15.00
CA GLY A 187 -40.83 1.88 15.17
C GLY A 187 -41.60 2.49 13.99
N ALA A 188 -40.97 2.80 12.85
CA ALA A 188 -41.65 3.37 11.70
C ALA A 188 -41.28 2.64 10.40
N ASP A 189 -42.27 1.93 9.86
CA ASP A 189 -42.42 1.43 8.49
C ASP A 189 -41.18 0.82 7.76
N PRO A 190 -41.12 -0.51 7.56
CA PRO A 190 -39.99 -1.19 6.91
C PRO A 190 -39.79 -0.89 5.41
N SER A 191 -40.64 -0.06 4.79
CA SER A 191 -40.57 0.31 3.37
C SER A 191 -39.71 1.54 3.04
N LEU A 192 -39.28 2.34 4.03
CA LEU A 192 -38.68 3.68 3.78
C LEU A 192 -37.36 3.98 4.54
N ASP A 193 -36.67 2.96 5.05
CA ASP A 193 -35.49 3.17 5.92
C ASP A 193 -34.17 3.26 5.13
N LEU A 194 -34.03 4.31 4.30
CA LEU A 194 -32.74 4.60 3.64
C LEU A 194 -31.69 5.00 4.69
N PRO A 195 -30.41 4.58 4.56
CA PRO A 195 -29.34 4.99 5.47
C PRO A 195 -29.23 6.52 5.61
N ARG A 196 -28.87 7.00 6.80
CA ARG A 196 -28.57 8.43 7.03
C ARG A 196 -27.35 8.88 6.22
N GLY A 197 -27.37 10.12 5.76
CA GLY A 197 -26.33 10.68 4.88
C GLY A 197 -26.52 10.35 3.40
N LEU A 198 -27.45 9.46 3.05
CA LEU A 198 -27.75 9.16 1.66
C LEU A 198 -28.65 10.26 1.07
N ARG A 199 -28.04 11.23 0.39
CA ARG A 199 -28.67 12.45 -0.15
C ARG A 199 -28.09 12.80 -1.52
N GLY A 200 -28.95 13.05 -2.52
CA GLY A 200 -28.52 13.39 -3.88
C GLY A 200 -27.86 14.78 -3.95
N LEU A 201 -27.03 15.01 -4.96
CA LEU A 201 -26.39 16.30 -5.24
C LEU A 201 -26.90 16.86 -6.56
N ASN A 202 -27.47 18.07 -6.54
CA ASN A 202 -27.96 18.69 -7.77
C ASN A 202 -26.81 18.96 -8.74
N ASN A 203 -27.04 18.65 -10.01
CA ASN A 203 -26.12 19.02 -11.06
C ASN A 203 -26.30 20.49 -11.41
N LEU A 204 -25.25 21.29 -11.26
CA LEU A 204 -25.23 22.73 -11.53
C LEU A 204 -24.72 23.06 -12.94
N GLY A 205 -24.85 22.11 -13.88
CA GLY A 205 -24.36 22.21 -15.26
C GLY A 205 -23.57 20.96 -15.63
N ASN A 206 -22.24 21.05 -15.56
CA ASN A 206 -21.30 19.96 -15.86
C ASN A 206 -20.61 19.45 -14.59
N THR A 207 -21.34 19.35 -13.47
CA THR A 207 -20.76 19.09 -12.15
C THR A 207 -20.76 17.63 -11.72
N CYS A 208 -21.10 16.69 -12.62
CA CYS A 208 -21.15 15.27 -12.29
C CYS A 208 -19.79 14.70 -11.83
N PHE A 209 -18.67 15.17 -12.39
CA PHE A 209 -17.32 14.81 -11.94
C PHE A 209 -17.12 15.16 -10.45
N MET A 210 -17.54 16.37 -10.06
CA MET A 210 -17.48 16.87 -8.69
C MET A 210 -18.43 16.09 -7.78
N ASN A 211 -19.70 15.96 -8.17
CA ASN A 211 -20.72 15.25 -7.40
C ASN A 211 -20.32 13.81 -7.11
N SER A 212 -19.78 13.11 -8.11
CA SER A 212 -19.38 11.71 -7.98
C SER A 212 -18.29 11.52 -6.91
N VAL A 213 -17.27 12.38 -6.91
CA VAL A 213 -16.18 12.35 -5.92
C VAL A 213 -16.67 12.81 -4.55
N LEU A 214 -17.47 13.87 -4.49
CA LEU A 214 -18.06 14.35 -3.23
C LEU A 214 -18.89 13.26 -2.55
N GLN A 215 -19.69 12.49 -3.30
CA GLN A 215 -20.43 11.35 -2.76
C GLN A 215 -19.48 10.30 -2.14
N ALA A 216 -18.36 9.96 -2.80
CA ALA A 216 -17.37 9.04 -2.23
C ALA A 216 -16.73 9.60 -0.93
N LEU A 217 -16.40 10.90 -0.91
CA LEU A 217 -15.78 11.56 0.24
C LEU A 217 -16.73 11.71 1.43
N LEU A 218 -18.00 12.08 1.20
CA LEU A 218 -19.03 12.21 2.23
C LEU A 218 -19.30 10.89 2.96
N HIS A 219 -19.10 9.77 2.27
CA HIS A 219 -19.28 8.43 2.81
C HIS A 219 -17.97 7.77 3.27
N THR A 220 -16.85 8.49 3.25
CA THR A 220 -15.58 8.03 3.81
C THR A 220 -15.60 8.11 5.34
N PRO A 221 -15.58 6.99 6.10
CA PRO A 221 -15.85 7.01 7.54
C PRO A 221 -14.89 7.89 8.36
N PRO A 222 -13.55 7.89 8.13
CA PRO A 222 -12.64 8.78 8.84
C PRO A 222 -12.91 10.27 8.61
N LEU A 223 -13.24 10.66 7.36
CA LEU A 223 -13.59 12.05 7.03
C LEU A 223 -14.91 12.45 7.67
N ARG A 224 -15.93 11.61 7.54
CA ARG A 224 -17.24 11.80 8.16
C ARG A 224 -17.09 12.03 9.66
N ASN A 225 -16.36 11.16 10.35
CA ASN A 225 -16.17 11.28 11.79
C ASN A 225 -15.39 12.55 12.14
N TYR A 226 -14.41 12.96 11.34
CA TYR A 226 -13.64 14.18 11.57
C TYR A 226 -14.51 15.44 11.52
N PHE A 227 -15.31 15.61 10.46
CA PHE A 227 -16.17 16.80 10.31
C PHE A 227 -17.35 16.78 11.27
N LEU A 228 -18.03 15.63 11.46
CA LEU A 228 -19.16 15.53 12.38
C LEU A 228 -18.77 15.62 13.87
N SER A 229 -17.51 15.39 14.22
CA SER A 229 -16.99 15.61 15.59
C SER A 229 -16.45 17.03 15.81
N ASP A 230 -16.77 17.96 14.90
CA ASP A 230 -16.42 19.39 14.99
C ASP A 230 -14.90 19.65 15.12
N ARG A 231 -14.07 18.72 14.60
CA ARG A 231 -12.61 18.88 14.57
C ARG A 231 -12.18 20.00 13.62
N HIS A 232 -13.03 20.36 12.67
CA HIS A 232 -12.91 21.58 11.87
C HIS A 232 -14.15 22.45 12.04
N ASN A 233 -14.21 23.19 13.14
CA ASN A 233 -15.32 24.09 13.40
C ASN A 233 -15.24 25.34 12.50
N ARG A 234 -16.24 25.49 11.62
CA ARG A 234 -16.36 26.63 10.69
C ARG A 234 -16.40 28.01 11.37
N PHE A 235 -17.01 28.12 12.55
CA PHE A 235 -17.10 29.39 13.29
C PHE A 235 -15.75 29.82 13.84
N PHE A 236 -14.96 28.89 14.39
CA PHE A 236 -13.61 29.18 14.87
C PHE A 236 -12.63 29.43 13.71
N CYS A 237 -12.77 28.70 12.60
CA CYS A 237 -11.93 28.92 11.41
C CYS A 237 -12.16 30.31 10.79
N GLN A 238 -13.41 30.73 10.65
CA GLN A 238 -13.73 32.07 10.14
C GLN A 238 -13.23 33.19 11.07
N LYS A 239 -13.28 32.99 12.39
CA LYS A 239 -12.75 33.95 13.38
C LYS A 239 -11.22 34.07 13.31
N ARG A 240 -10.49 32.96 13.16
CA ARG A 240 -9.02 32.97 12.99
C ARG A 240 -8.59 33.75 11.75
N ASN A 241 -9.26 33.57 10.62
CA ASN A 241 -8.98 34.33 9.40
C ASN A 241 -9.17 35.84 9.56
N ASN A 242 -10.00 36.30 10.51
CA ASN A 242 -10.18 37.73 10.80
C ASN A 242 -9.08 38.30 11.72
N VAL A 243 -8.38 37.47 12.50
CA VAL A 243 -7.35 37.92 13.47
C VAL A 243 -5.95 37.94 12.84
N ASP A 244 -5.63 36.99 11.96
CA ASP A 244 -4.34 36.95 11.26
C ASP A 244 -4.19 38.03 10.16
N GLY A 245 -5.23 38.85 9.95
CA GLY A 245 -5.21 40.02 9.05
C GLY A 245 -4.82 41.35 9.71
N ASP A 246 -4.64 41.39 11.04
CA ASP A 246 -4.36 42.62 11.80
C ASP A 246 -3.10 42.49 12.68
N GLY A 247 -2.01 42.02 12.07
CA GLY A 247 -0.73 41.76 12.74
C GLY A 247 0.46 42.36 12.02
N GLY A 248 0.45 43.68 11.77
CA GLY A 248 1.62 44.39 11.24
C GLY A 248 1.40 45.87 10.92
N ALA A 249 1.84 46.72 11.85
CA ALA A 249 2.10 48.16 11.71
C ALA A 249 0.90 49.13 11.77
N ALA A 250 0.84 49.85 12.90
CA ALA A 250 0.18 51.14 13.00
C ALA A 250 0.72 52.10 11.92
N GLY A 251 -0.09 52.36 10.89
CA GLY A 251 0.18 53.33 9.85
C GLY A 251 -1.11 53.91 9.32
N LYS A 252 -1.46 55.13 9.75
CA LYS A 252 -2.50 55.98 9.15
C LYS A 252 -2.34 56.00 7.62
N ARG A 253 -3.40 55.69 6.87
CA ARG A 253 -3.83 56.43 5.66
C ARG A 253 -5.13 55.90 5.03
N ASN A 254 -6.06 56.84 4.85
CA ASN A 254 -7.13 57.01 3.86
C ASN A 254 -7.69 55.81 3.06
N GLY A 255 -9.00 55.64 3.21
CA GLY A 255 -10.00 55.54 2.13
C GLY A 255 -9.58 54.85 0.82
N GLY A 256 -9.86 53.55 0.73
CA GLY A 256 -9.90 52.80 -0.51
C GLY A 256 -10.86 51.61 -0.37
N ILE A 257 -12.04 51.71 -0.98
CA ILE A 257 -13.02 50.63 -1.08
C ILE A 257 -12.50 49.61 -2.09
N ASN A 258 -11.64 48.70 -1.65
CA ASN A 258 -11.39 47.44 -2.36
C ASN A 258 -10.86 46.40 -1.36
N GLY A 259 -11.77 45.92 -0.51
CA GLY A 259 -11.51 44.90 0.47
C GLY A 259 -11.12 43.58 -0.19
N ASN A 260 -9.97 43.05 0.23
CA ASN A 260 -9.40 41.78 -0.17
C ASN A 260 -10.37 40.60 0.13
N LYS A 261 -11.17 40.18 -0.87
CA LYS A 261 -12.21 39.13 -0.76
C LYS A 261 -11.65 37.71 -0.52
N ASN A 262 -10.33 37.52 -0.61
CA ASN A 262 -9.68 36.20 -0.53
C ASN A 262 -9.52 35.65 0.91
N ALA A 263 -9.81 36.44 1.95
CA ALA A 263 -9.65 36.04 3.35
C ALA A 263 -10.78 35.14 3.90
N ARG A 264 -11.89 34.96 3.16
CA ARG A 264 -13.10 34.27 3.68
C ARG A 264 -13.32 32.84 3.19
N ILE A 265 -12.47 32.32 2.30
CA ILE A 265 -12.73 31.06 1.60
C ILE A 265 -11.88 29.93 2.20
N CYS A 266 -12.56 28.88 2.66
CA CYS A 266 -11.97 27.67 3.24
C CYS A 266 -12.78 26.45 2.80
N LEU A 267 -12.17 25.59 1.97
CA LEU A 267 -12.84 24.37 1.49
C LEU A 267 -13.23 23.43 2.62
N ALA A 268 -12.44 23.36 3.69
CA ALA A 268 -12.79 22.55 4.86
C ALA A 268 -14.04 23.08 5.60
N CYS A 269 -14.28 24.40 5.61
CA CYS A 269 -15.52 24.98 6.17
C CYS A 269 -16.74 24.63 5.31
N ASP A 270 -16.58 24.62 3.99
CA ASP A 270 -17.68 24.25 3.09
C ASP A 270 -17.96 22.76 3.14
N MET A 271 -16.92 21.93 3.27
CA MET A 271 -17.06 20.50 3.57
C MET A 271 -17.80 20.25 4.89
N ASP A 272 -17.42 20.92 5.97
CA ASP A 272 -18.14 20.84 7.26
C ASP A 272 -19.63 21.19 7.10
N SER A 273 -19.94 22.26 6.36
CA SER A 273 -21.31 22.66 6.05
C SER A 273 -22.05 21.61 5.23
N MET A 274 -21.38 20.96 4.29
CA MET A 274 -21.94 19.88 3.48
C MET A 274 -22.21 18.63 4.32
N PHE A 275 -21.25 18.19 5.15
CA PHE A 275 -21.46 17.06 6.08
C PHE A 275 -22.65 17.33 7.00
N SER A 276 -22.75 18.54 7.56
CA SER A 276 -23.89 18.94 8.38
C SER A 276 -25.22 18.86 7.61
N ALA A 277 -25.25 19.31 6.35
CA ALA A 277 -26.46 19.31 5.53
C ALA A 277 -26.86 17.90 5.05
N VAL A 278 -25.89 17.06 4.70
CA VAL A 278 -26.13 15.70 4.19
C VAL A 278 -26.58 14.77 5.32
N PHE A 279 -26.03 14.94 6.53
CA PHE A 279 -26.37 14.13 7.70
C PHE A 279 -27.48 14.74 8.58
N SER A 280 -28.11 15.85 8.19
CA SER A 280 -29.22 16.47 8.93
C SER A 280 -30.50 15.62 8.97
N GLY A 281 -30.62 14.64 8.07
CA GLY A 281 -31.82 13.83 7.88
C GLY A 281 -32.71 14.27 6.72
N ASP A 282 -32.42 15.44 6.13
CA ASP A 282 -33.11 15.92 4.93
C ASP A 282 -32.72 15.10 3.68
N ARG A 283 -33.72 14.78 2.86
CA ARG A 283 -33.60 13.93 1.66
C ARG A 283 -33.66 14.71 0.36
N VAL A 284 -34.04 15.98 0.39
CA VAL A 284 -34.11 16.82 -0.82
C VAL A 284 -32.70 16.94 -1.41
N PRO A 285 -32.48 16.81 -2.72
CA PRO A 285 -31.16 16.97 -3.31
C PRO A 285 -30.46 18.27 -2.87
N TYR A 286 -29.20 18.14 -2.42
CA TYR A 286 -28.40 19.28 -1.95
C TYR A 286 -27.67 19.95 -3.11
N SER A 287 -27.64 21.27 -3.15
CA SER A 287 -26.91 22.04 -4.17
C SER A 287 -25.55 22.52 -3.61
N PRO A 288 -24.41 21.92 -4.01
CA PRO A 288 -23.08 22.32 -3.53
C PRO A 288 -22.54 23.61 -4.18
N ALA A 289 -23.40 24.61 -4.42
CA ALA A 289 -23.03 25.83 -5.15
C ALA A 289 -21.96 26.65 -4.42
N LYS A 290 -22.06 26.74 -3.08
CA LYS A 290 -21.07 27.44 -2.25
C LYS A 290 -19.70 26.76 -2.31
N PHE A 291 -19.68 25.43 -2.25
CA PHE A 291 -18.46 24.63 -2.36
C PHE A 291 -17.83 24.79 -3.75
N LEU A 292 -18.63 24.70 -4.82
CA LEU A 292 -18.17 24.89 -6.20
C LEU A 292 -17.49 26.26 -6.38
N TYR A 293 -18.12 27.33 -5.88
CA TYR A 293 -17.54 28.67 -5.92
C TYR A 293 -16.20 28.73 -5.17
N SER A 294 -16.13 28.17 -3.97
CA SER A 294 -14.90 28.14 -3.18
C SER A 294 -13.78 27.33 -3.86
N TRP A 295 -14.12 26.23 -4.52
CA TRP A 295 -13.17 25.39 -5.26
C TRP A 295 -12.64 26.09 -6.50
N TRP A 296 -13.48 26.76 -7.29
CA TRP A 296 -13.05 27.57 -8.42
C TRP A 296 -12.07 28.69 -8.04
N GLN A 297 -12.21 29.26 -6.84
CA GLN A 297 -11.26 30.26 -6.35
C GLN A 297 -9.91 29.64 -5.93
N HIS A 298 -9.88 28.35 -5.57
CA HIS A 298 -8.67 27.63 -5.23
C HIS A 298 -7.95 27.08 -6.47
N ALA A 299 -8.70 26.47 -7.39
CA ALA A 299 -8.23 25.89 -8.64
C ALA A 299 -8.70 26.72 -9.84
N ALA A 300 -8.16 27.94 -9.96
CA ALA A 300 -8.57 28.89 -11.01
C ALA A 300 -8.31 28.37 -12.44
N ASN A 301 -7.35 27.47 -12.62
CA ASN A 301 -7.07 26.79 -13.89
C ASN A 301 -8.16 25.77 -14.29
N LEU A 302 -8.88 25.22 -13.31
CA LEU A 302 -9.98 24.26 -13.49
C LEU A 302 -11.35 24.93 -13.34
N ALA A 303 -11.37 26.24 -13.10
CA ALA A 303 -12.56 27.05 -12.90
C ALA A 303 -13.25 27.37 -14.23
N SER A 304 -13.74 26.34 -14.91
CA SER A 304 -14.56 26.46 -16.10
C SER A 304 -15.93 25.79 -15.88
N TYR A 305 -16.89 26.15 -16.74
CA TYR A 305 -18.17 25.45 -16.84
C TYR A 305 -18.05 24.14 -17.65
N GLU A 306 -16.84 23.78 -18.07
CA GLU A 306 -16.57 22.61 -18.90
C GLU A 306 -16.50 21.33 -18.05
N GLN A 307 -16.54 20.19 -18.72
CA GLN A 307 -16.36 18.90 -18.07
C GLN A 307 -14.89 18.73 -17.67
N GLN A 308 -14.66 18.24 -16.46
CA GLN A 308 -13.32 18.03 -15.90
C GLN A 308 -13.14 16.57 -15.48
N ASP A 309 -11.88 16.18 -15.26
CA ASP A 309 -11.55 14.85 -14.78
C ASP A 309 -11.84 14.69 -13.27
N ALA A 310 -12.53 13.61 -12.90
CA ALA A 310 -12.89 13.35 -11.50
C ALA A 310 -11.66 13.07 -10.62
N HIS A 311 -10.60 12.44 -11.15
CA HIS A 311 -9.36 12.18 -10.41
C HIS A 311 -8.60 13.49 -10.17
N GLU A 312 -8.51 14.37 -11.16
CA GLU A 312 -7.89 15.70 -11.00
C GLU A 312 -8.65 16.54 -9.96
N PHE A 313 -9.98 16.55 -10.01
CA PHE A 313 -10.81 17.20 -8.98
C PHE A 313 -10.54 16.64 -7.58
N PHE A 314 -10.45 15.31 -7.43
CA PHE A 314 -10.16 14.66 -6.15
C PHE A 314 -8.82 15.11 -5.56
N ILE A 315 -7.74 15.11 -6.36
CA ILE A 315 -6.42 15.54 -5.91
C ILE A 315 -6.41 17.03 -5.57
N SER A 316 -6.92 17.88 -6.47
CA SER A 316 -7.01 19.34 -6.28
C SER A 316 -7.77 19.70 -4.98
N MET A 317 -8.85 18.99 -4.70
CA MET A 317 -9.65 19.20 -3.49
C MET A 317 -8.88 18.85 -2.21
N LEU A 318 -8.16 17.73 -2.20
CA LEU A 318 -7.36 17.32 -1.03
C LEU A 318 -6.19 18.28 -0.78
N ASP A 319 -5.55 18.76 -1.85
CA ASP A 319 -4.52 19.79 -1.78
C ASP A 319 -5.06 21.11 -1.21
N GLY A 320 -6.26 21.51 -1.62
CA GLY A 320 -6.92 22.70 -1.09
C GLY A 320 -7.31 22.60 0.39
N ILE A 321 -7.61 21.39 0.89
CA ILE A 321 -7.77 21.13 2.32
C ILE A 321 -6.41 21.22 3.05
N HIS A 322 -5.35 20.68 2.44
CA HIS A 322 -4.01 20.68 3.02
C HIS A 322 -3.43 22.10 3.18
N GLU A 323 -3.49 22.92 2.13
CA GLU A 323 -2.87 24.25 2.08
C GLU A 323 -3.38 25.20 3.19
N LYS A 324 -4.67 25.09 3.55
CA LYS A 324 -5.27 25.92 4.61
C LYS A 324 -4.94 25.43 6.02
N VAL A 325 -4.68 24.14 6.21
CA VAL A 325 -4.31 23.57 7.51
C VAL A 325 -2.87 23.91 7.89
N GLU A 326 -1.96 23.94 6.91
CA GLU A 326 -0.57 24.38 7.08
C GLU A 326 -0.49 25.85 7.54
N LYS A 327 -1.28 26.75 6.93
CA LYS A 327 -1.31 28.18 7.28
C LYS A 327 -1.77 28.44 8.73
N GLY A 328 -2.56 27.53 9.31
CA GLY A 328 -3.06 27.64 10.70
C GLY A 328 -2.15 27.03 11.78
N ARG A 329 -1.08 26.33 11.41
CA ARG A 329 -0.12 25.71 12.34
C ARG A 329 1.31 26.03 11.93
N ARG A 330 1.88 27.12 12.46
CA ARG A 330 3.33 27.31 12.47
C ARG A 330 3.98 26.20 13.31
N LYS A 331 4.44 25.12 12.70
CA LYS A 331 5.32 24.11 13.32
C LYS A 331 6.56 23.87 12.46
N PRO A 332 7.69 23.49 13.09
CA PRO A 332 9.01 23.52 12.47
C PRO A 332 9.18 22.42 11.42
N HIS A 333 10.11 22.69 10.51
CA HIS A 333 10.39 22.03 9.24
C HIS A 333 10.95 20.59 9.38
N SER A 334 10.23 19.71 10.08
CA SER A 334 10.69 18.34 10.34
C SER A 334 9.54 17.44 10.78
N GLU A 335 8.73 16.93 9.85
CA GLU A 335 7.90 15.71 10.03
C GLU A 335 7.18 15.37 8.70
N GLY A 336 7.91 14.79 7.75
CA GLY A 336 7.38 14.26 6.48
C GLY A 336 6.57 12.95 6.63
N ASN A 337 5.83 12.77 7.73
CA ASN A 337 5.21 11.48 8.11
C ASN A 337 3.68 11.39 7.84
N GLY A 338 3.12 12.30 7.04
CA GLY A 338 1.72 12.24 6.61
C GLY A 338 0.67 12.66 7.66
N ASP A 339 1.08 13.27 8.78
CA ASP A 339 0.19 13.66 9.88
C ASP A 339 -0.28 15.13 9.87
N CYS A 340 0.05 15.89 8.82
CA CYS A 340 -0.14 17.34 8.78
C CYS A 340 -1.61 17.79 8.70
N CYS A 341 -2.47 17.05 8.00
CA CYS A 341 -3.89 17.37 7.85
C CYS A 341 -4.76 16.11 7.76
N ILE A 342 -6.09 16.28 7.84
CA ILE A 342 -7.02 15.15 7.77
C ILE A 342 -6.91 14.40 6.43
N ALA A 343 -6.68 15.10 5.31
CA ALA A 343 -6.52 14.47 4.00
C ALA A 343 -5.33 13.48 4.01
N HIS A 344 -4.16 13.92 4.48
CA HIS A 344 -2.99 13.05 4.58
C HIS A 344 -3.17 11.93 5.61
N LYS A 345 -3.82 12.19 6.75
CA LYS A 345 -4.11 11.13 7.73
C LYS A 345 -5.00 10.01 7.19
N VAL A 346 -5.91 10.33 6.27
CA VAL A 346 -6.87 9.37 5.73
C VAL A 346 -6.33 8.67 4.49
N PHE A 347 -5.75 9.42 3.55
CA PHE A 347 -5.39 8.92 2.22
C PHE A 347 -3.88 8.79 2.00
N SER A 348 -3.01 9.37 2.84
CA SER A 348 -1.56 9.29 2.61
C SER A 348 -1.03 7.91 2.96
N GLY A 349 -0.49 7.24 1.94
CA GLY A 349 0.42 6.11 2.06
C GLY A 349 1.86 6.53 1.73
N ILE A 350 2.78 5.58 1.89
CA ILE A 350 4.18 5.72 1.47
C ILE A 350 4.51 4.56 0.54
N LEU A 351 4.94 4.89 -0.67
CA LEU A 351 5.52 3.94 -1.60
C LEU A 351 7.03 3.84 -1.37
N ARG A 352 7.58 2.65 -1.55
CA ARG A 352 9.01 2.37 -1.56
C ARG A 352 9.42 2.02 -2.99
N SER A 353 10.32 2.80 -3.57
CA SER A 353 10.92 2.55 -4.88
C SER A 353 12.35 2.03 -4.68
N ASP A 354 12.59 0.78 -5.04
CA ASP A 354 13.90 0.14 -5.00
C ASP A 354 14.49 0.10 -6.42
N VAL A 355 15.68 0.69 -6.59
CA VAL A 355 16.47 0.65 -7.83
C VAL A 355 17.71 -0.18 -7.58
N THR A 356 17.73 -1.40 -8.11
CA THR A 356 18.82 -2.37 -7.94
C THR A 356 19.71 -2.41 -9.17
N CYS A 357 21.01 -2.19 -8.99
CA CYS A 357 22.02 -2.39 -10.03
C CYS A 357 22.12 -3.88 -10.38
N MET A 358 21.97 -4.23 -11.66
CA MET A 358 22.03 -5.63 -12.09
C MET A 358 23.46 -6.20 -12.10
N ALA A 359 24.49 -5.35 -12.11
CA ALA A 359 25.90 -5.78 -12.13
C ALA A 359 26.45 -6.09 -10.73
N CYS A 360 26.14 -5.28 -9.73
CA CYS A 360 26.70 -5.41 -8.37
C CYS A 360 25.68 -5.68 -7.27
N GLY A 361 24.38 -5.64 -7.58
CA GLY A 361 23.31 -5.84 -6.60
C GLY A 361 23.06 -4.69 -5.63
N PHE A 362 23.82 -3.59 -5.71
CA PHE A 362 23.55 -2.39 -4.89
C PHE A 362 22.14 -1.87 -5.17
N THR A 363 21.36 -1.68 -4.11
CA THR A 363 19.98 -1.17 -4.19
C THR A 363 19.89 0.20 -3.57
N SER A 364 19.38 1.17 -4.32
CA SER A 364 19.01 2.49 -3.83
C SER A 364 17.52 2.53 -3.57
N THR A 365 17.13 2.90 -2.35
CA THR A 365 15.72 2.97 -1.94
C THR A 365 15.29 4.43 -1.78
N THR A 366 14.15 4.79 -2.38
CA THR A 366 13.47 6.08 -2.15
C THR A 366 12.07 5.85 -1.60
N TYR A 367 11.59 6.79 -0.79
CA TYR A 367 10.27 6.75 -0.16
C TYR A 367 9.44 7.92 -0.67
N ASP A 368 8.34 7.60 -1.35
CA ASP A 368 7.51 8.58 -2.05
C ASP A 368 6.10 8.59 -1.41
N PRO A 369 5.67 9.70 -0.78
CA PRO A 369 4.29 9.83 -0.30
C PRO A 369 3.29 9.74 -1.45
N CYS A 370 2.18 9.04 -1.25
CA CYS A 370 1.11 8.92 -2.23
C CYS A 370 -0.27 9.13 -1.59
N ILE A 371 -1.19 9.77 -2.30
CA ILE A 371 -2.61 9.92 -1.90
C ILE A 371 -3.49 8.87 -2.61
N ASP A 372 -3.11 8.53 -3.84
CA ASP A 372 -3.74 7.50 -4.66
C ASP A 372 -2.70 6.61 -5.34
N ILE A 373 -3.15 5.48 -5.87
CA ILE A 373 -2.36 4.60 -6.72
C ILE A 373 -3.05 4.52 -8.08
N SER A 374 -2.41 5.10 -9.09
CA SER A 374 -2.86 5.07 -10.48
C SER A 374 -2.35 3.82 -11.21
N LEU A 375 -3.27 2.96 -11.63
CA LEU A 375 -2.99 1.62 -12.18
C LEU A 375 -3.20 1.58 -13.70
N ASP A 376 -2.25 0.97 -14.40
CA ASP A 376 -2.33 0.70 -15.83
C ASP A 376 -3.13 -0.58 -16.10
N LEU A 377 -4.00 -0.54 -17.11
CA LEU A 377 -4.67 -1.73 -17.63
C LEU A 377 -3.71 -2.52 -18.52
N GLU A 378 -3.80 -3.85 -18.47
CA GLU A 378 -2.95 -4.69 -19.32
C GLU A 378 -3.27 -4.44 -20.81
N PRO A 379 -2.27 -4.24 -21.68
CA PRO A 379 -2.52 -4.12 -23.11
C PRO A 379 -3.12 -5.42 -23.65
N ASN A 380 -4.01 -5.31 -24.63
CA ASN A 380 -4.58 -6.50 -25.27
C ASN A 380 -3.42 -7.25 -25.94
N GLN A 381 -3.21 -8.53 -25.62
CA GLN A 381 -2.45 -9.42 -26.51
C GLN A 381 -3.31 -9.67 -27.74
N GLY A 382 -3.41 -8.66 -28.59
CA GLY A 382 -3.94 -8.81 -29.95
C GLY A 382 -2.91 -9.57 -30.77
N SER A 383 -3.34 -10.65 -31.40
CA SER A 383 -2.62 -11.40 -32.41
C SER A 383 -1.76 -10.51 -33.31
N SER A 384 -0.46 -10.55 -33.10
CA SER A 384 0.53 -10.16 -34.10
C SER A 384 1.49 -11.33 -34.30
N ASN A 385 0.95 -12.48 -34.68
CA ASN A 385 1.74 -13.46 -35.43
C ASN A 385 2.03 -12.84 -36.79
N LYS A 386 3.27 -12.42 -36.98
CA LYS A 386 3.87 -12.25 -38.29
C LYS A 386 3.68 -13.57 -39.06
N MET A 387 2.85 -13.55 -40.09
CA MET A 387 2.84 -14.60 -41.11
C MET A 387 4.14 -14.45 -41.91
N GLY A 388 5.19 -15.14 -41.46
CA GLY A 388 6.30 -15.52 -42.31
C GLY A 388 5.86 -16.71 -43.14
N THR A 389 5.79 -16.51 -44.44
CA THR A 389 5.56 -17.53 -45.46
C THR A 389 6.61 -18.63 -45.32
N ALA A 390 6.19 -19.83 -44.93
CA ALA A 390 6.91 -21.06 -45.18
C ALA A 390 5.90 -22.17 -45.49
N THR A 391 5.83 -22.47 -46.79
CA THR A 391 5.21 -23.64 -47.39
C THR A 391 5.70 -24.94 -46.76
N SER A 392 4.80 -25.77 -46.24
CA SER A 392 4.93 -27.24 -46.39
C SER A 392 3.57 -27.91 -46.21
N ASN A 393 3.24 -28.72 -47.22
CA ASN A 393 2.06 -29.57 -47.30
C ASN A 393 2.17 -30.74 -46.31
N HIS A 394 1.10 -31.05 -45.58
CA HIS A 394 0.59 -32.44 -45.44
C HIS A 394 -0.83 -32.42 -44.85
N SER A 395 -1.71 -33.23 -45.43
CA SER A 395 -3.14 -33.35 -45.11
C SER A 395 -3.50 -34.72 -44.52
N CYS A 396 -4.64 -34.72 -43.79
CA CYS A 396 -5.59 -35.80 -43.41
C CYS A 396 -5.15 -36.82 -42.33
N ASN A 397 -6.00 -37.37 -41.46
CA ASN A 397 -7.40 -37.19 -41.02
C ASN A 397 -7.59 -38.11 -39.78
N GLY A 398 -8.50 -37.79 -38.86
CA GLY A 398 -8.95 -38.72 -37.81
C GLY A 398 -9.50 -38.07 -36.54
N GLU A 399 -10.81 -37.79 -36.54
CA GLU A 399 -11.84 -37.91 -35.48
C GLU A 399 -11.38 -38.29 -34.06
N ALA A 400 -12.01 -37.94 -32.95
CA ALA A 400 -13.06 -37.01 -32.53
C ALA A 400 -13.14 -37.25 -31.01
N ASP A 401 -13.06 -36.22 -30.16
CA ASP A 401 -13.84 -36.17 -28.92
C ASP A 401 -13.79 -34.77 -28.32
N CYS A 402 -14.99 -34.26 -28.09
CA CYS A 402 -15.32 -32.90 -27.75
C CYS A 402 -15.65 -32.83 -26.26
N MET A 403 -15.25 -31.75 -25.55
CA MET A 403 -16.08 -31.07 -24.55
C MET A 403 -15.41 -29.75 -24.10
N ASN A 404 -16.09 -28.64 -24.44
CA ASN A 404 -16.09 -27.31 -23.84
C ASN A 404 -14.79 -26.67 -23.29
N SER A 405 -14.20 -25.78 -24.11
CA SER A 405 -13.54 -24.57 -23.61
C SER A 405 -13.85 -23.39 -24.55
N SER A 406 -15.08 -22.90 -24.50
CA SER A 406 -15.49 -21.68 -25.18
C SER A 406 -15.07 -20.45 -24.36
N GLN A 407 -14.17 -19.65 -24.94
CA GLN A 407 -13.96 -18.21 -24.68
C GLN A 407 -13.34 -17.79 -23.33
N ASN A 408 -12.02 -17.92 -23.17
CA ASN A 408 -11.24 -17.07 -22.25
C ASN A 408 -10.66 -15.87 -23.01
N PHE A 409 -11.46 -14.82 -23.18
CA PHE A 409 -10.89 -13.46 -23.36
C PHE A 409 -10.22 -13.08 -22.03
N GLY A 410 -8.93 -12.77 -22.03
CA GLY A 410 -8.17 -12.47 -20.81
C GLY A 410 -8.81 -11.34 -19.98
N THR A 411 -9.52 -11.71 -18.92
CA THR A 411 -10.18 -10.79 -18.00
C THR A 411 -9.14 -10.06 -17.17
N SER A 412 -9.06 -8.74 -17.29
CA SER A 412 -8.19 -7.92 -16.44
C SER A 412 -8.78 -7.86 -15.03
N THR A 413 -7.94 -8.09 -14.00
CA THR A 413 -8.33 -8.04 -12.59
C THR A 413 -7.56 -6.96 -11.85
N LEU A 414 -8.18 -6.34 -10.83
CA LEU A 414 -7.52 -5.34 -9.98
C LEU A 414 -6.25 -5.91 -9.33
N MET A 415 -6.32 -7.15 -8.85
CA MET A 415 -5.17 -7.84 -8.25
C MET A 415 -4.04 -8.04 -9.28
N GLY A 416 -4.38 -8.28 -10.54
CA GLY A 416 -3.42 -8.35 -11.65
C GLY A 416 -2.74 -7.00 -11.90
N CYS A 417 -3.52 -5.91 -11.93
CA CYS A 417 -3.00 -4.55 -12.05
C CYS A 417 -2.07 -4.18 -10.88
N LEU A 418 -2.44 -4.50 -9.63
CA LEU A 418 -1.59 -4.28 -8.46
C LEU A 418 -0.32 -5.12 -8.49
N LYS A 419 -0.42 -6.41 -8.88
CA LYS A 419 0.76 -7.28 -9.06
C LYS A 419 1.72 -6.70 -10.09
N ARG A 420 1.20 -6.15 -11.20
CA ARG A 420 1.99 -5.48 -12.22
C ARG A 420 2.64 -4.20 -11.69
N PHE A 421 1.89 -3.38 -10.95
CA PHE A 421 2.41 -2.17 -10.31
C PHE A 421 3.59 -2.47 -9.37
N THR A 422 3.50 -3.56 -8.58
CA THR A 422 4.58 -3.96 -7.67
C THR A 422 5.62 -4.89 -8.29
N ARG A 423 5.53 -5.18 -9.60
CA ARG A 423 6.45 -6.09 -10.28
C ARG A 423 7.76 -5.36 -10.53
N ALA A 424 8.87 -6.06 -10.32
CA ALA A 424 10.18 -5.60 -10.76
C ALA A 424 10.23 -5.45 -12.30
N GLU A 425 10.66 -4.29 -12.77
CA GLU A 425 10.85 -3.98 -14.19
C GLU A 425 12.30 -3.63 -14.48
N ARG A 426 12.80 -4.03 -15.64
CA ARG A 426 14.13 -3.63 -16.11
C ARG A 426 13.99 -2.28 -16.81
N LEU A 427 14.76 -1.30 -16.39
CA LEU A 427 14.83 -0.03 -17.10
C LEU A 427 15.52 -0.25 -18.45
N GLY A 428 14.99 0.37 -19.51
CA GLY A 428 15.46 0.19 -20.88
C GLY A 428 16.94 0.55 -21.07
N SER A 429 17.54 0.10 -22.18
CA SER A 429 18.96 0.35 -22.52
C SER A 429 19.31 1.84 -22.66
N ASP A 430 18.30 2.67 -22.90
CA ASP A 430 18.31 4.13 -22.96
C ASP A 430 18.28 4.80 -21.57
N GLN A 431 17.84 4.07 -20.53
CA GLN A 431 17.66 4.55 -19.16
C GLN A 431 18.68 3.96 -18.17
N LYS A 432 19.91 3.68 -18.64
CA LYS A 432 20.97 3.16 -17.76
C LYS A 432 21.28 4.14 -16.64
N PHE A 433 21.21 3.67 -15.40
CA PHE A 433 21.42 4.49 -14.21
C PHE A 433 22.89 4.44 -13.78
N PHE A 434 23.42 5.56 -13.28
CA PHE A 434 24.79 5.60 -12.79
C PHE A 434 24.89 4.88 -11.44
N CYS A 435 25.56 3.73 -11.42
CA CYS A 435 25.78 2.98 -10.18
C CYS A 435 26.93 3.61 -9.39
N ARG A 436 26.67 4.07 -8.17
CA ARG A 436 27.71 4.62 -7.27
C ARG A 436 28.76 3.59 -6.87
N GLN A 437 28.42 2.30 -6.87
CA GLN A 437 29.37 1.25 -6.52
C GLN A 437 30.26 0.85 -7.71
N CYS A 438 29.69 0.77 -8.91
CA CYS A 438 30.44 0.41 -10.12
C CYS A 438 31.10 1.62 -10.79
N GLN A 439 30.72 2.84 -10.40
CA GLN A 439 31.15 4.11 -11.01
C GLN A 439 30.90 4.17 -12.54
N VAL A 440 29.91 3.42 -13.03
CA VAL A 440 29.54 3.36 -14.45
C VAL A 440 28.02 3.23 -14.59
N ARG A 441 27.48 3.62 -15.75
CA ARG A 441 26.08 3.44 -16.08
C ARG A 441 25.77 1.97 -16.33
N GLN A 442 24.90 1.42 -15.49
CA GLN A 442 24.53 0.01 -15.52
C GLN A 442 23.04 -0.16 -15.82
N GLU A 443 22.69 -1.35 -16.28
CA GLU A 443 21.30 -1.78 -16.32
C GLU A 443 20.80 -1.94 -14.88
N THR A 444 19.58 -1.46 -14.65
CA THR A 444 18.99 -1.44 -13.32
C THR A 444 17.58 -1.99 -13.35
N LEU A 445 17.21 -2.63 -12.26
CA LEU A 445 15.89 -3.16 -12.00
C LEU A 445 15.19 -2.22 -11.03
N LYS A 446 14.06 -1.67 -11.44
CA LYS A 446 13.21 -0.81 -10.61
C LYS A 446 12.04 -1.62 -10.09
N GLN A 447 11.69 -1.46 -8.83
CA GLN A 447 10.51 -2.07 -8.25
C GLN A 447 9.81 -1.11 -7.29
N MET A 448 8.50 -0.97 -7.45
CA MET A 448 7.64 -0.26 -6.50
C MET A 448 7.04 -1.24 -5.49
N SER A 449 6.87 -0.82 -4.26
CA SER A 449 6.14 -1.56 -3.22
C SER A 449 5.48 -0.58 -2.24
N ILE A 450 4.53 -1.06 -1.44
CA ILE A 450 3.83 -0.21 -0.47
C ILE A 450 4.50 -0.35 0.91
N ARG A 451 5.06 0.73 1.44
CA ARG A 451 5.68 0.74 2.78
C ARG A 451 4.66 1.02 3.87
N LYS A 452 3.82 2.04 3.67
CA LYS A 452 2.77 2.46 4.61
C LYS A 452 1.43 2.50 3.88
N LEU A 453 0.44 1.76 4.41
CA LEU A 453 -0.92 1.77 3.90
C LEU A 453 -1.72 2.96 4.47
N PRO A 454 -2.55 3.64 3.68
CA PRO A 454 -3.47 4.64 4.18
C PRO A 454 -4.67 3.97 4.89
N LEU A 455 -5.45 4.76 5.65
CA LEU A 455 -6.72 4.30 6.22
C LEU A 455 -7.75 4.03 5.12
N VAL A 456 -7.66 4.79 4.02
CA VAL A 456 -8.49 4.66 2.83
C VAL A 456 -7.58 4.66 1.60
N SER A 457 -7.55 3.56 0.87
CA SER A 457 -6.84 3.45 -0.40
C SER A 457 -7.74 3.89 -1.55
N CYS A 458 -7.25 4.86 -2.32
CA CYS A 458 -7.84 5.30 -3.57
C CYS A 458 -7.07 4.68 -4.75
N PHE A 459 -7.76 3.91 -5.59
CA PHE A 459 -7.21 3.38 -6.83
C PHE A 459 -7.83 4.10 -8.02
N HIS A 460 -7.00 4.67 -8.88
CA HIS A 460 -7.40 5.28 -10.13
C HIS A 460 -6.99 4.38 -11.30
N ILE A 461 -7.90 4.09 -12.22
CA ILE A 461 -7.61 3.26 -13.40
C ILE A 461 -7.34 4.15 -14.59
N LYS A 462 -6.12 4.10 -15.13
CA LYS A 462 -5.72 4.86 -16.31
C LYS A 462 -6.39 4.30 -17.56
N ARG A 463 -7.54 4.86 -17.93
CA ARG A 463 -8.37 4.43 -19.07
C ARG A 463 -8.08 5.20 -20.36
N PHE A 464 -6.88 5.70 -20.57
CA PHE A 464 -6.50 6.43 -21.77
C PHE A 464 -5.22 5.88 -22.38
N GLU A 465 -5.25 5.64 -23.68
CA GLU A 465 -4.08 5.29 -24.48
C GLU A 465 -3.81 6.42 -25.47
N HIS A 466 -2.59 6.95 -25.49
CA HIS A 466 -2.17 7.92 -26.50
C HIS A 466 -1.42 7.22 -27.62
N SER A 467 -1.96 7.27 -28.84
CA SER A 467 -1.27 6.76 -30.02
C SER A 467 -0.45 7.88 -30.66
N SER A 468 0.87 7.83 -30.51
CA SER A 468 1.80 8.78 -31.14
C SER A 468 1.71 8.75 -32.66
N THR A 469 1.42 7.58 -33.24
CA THR A 469 1.25 7.37 -34.69
C THR A 469 -0.01 8.02 -35.25
N ARG A 470 -1.10 8.09 -34.48
CA ARG A 470 -2.37 8.69 -34.93
C ARG A 470 -2.62 10.09 -34.36
N LYS A 471 -1.78 10.57 -33.43
CA LYS A 471 -2.01 11.79 -32.62
C LYS A 471 -3.40 11.85 -32.00
N MET A 472 -3.95 10.70 -31.62
CA MET A 472 -5.26 10.59 -31.00
C MET A 472 -5.16 9.82 -29.69
N SER A 473 -5.88 10.32 -28.69
CA SER A 473 -6.09 9.62 -27.42
C SER A 473 -7.40 8.82 -27.52
N ARG A 474 -7.39 7.59 -27.01
CA ARG A 474 -8.55 6.69 -27.03
C ARG A 474 -8.88 6.21 -25.62
N LYS A 475 -10.16 6.17 -25.30
CA LYS A 475 -10.65 5.57 -24.06
C LYS A 475 -10.48 4.04 -24.09
N VAL A 476 -10.02 3.49 -22.97
CA VAL A 476 -9.92 2.05 -22.74
C VAL A 476 -11.14 1.59 -21.95
N ASP A 477 -12.18 1.21 -22.68
CA ASP A 477 -13.44 0.70 -22.12
C ASP A 477 -13.39 -0.81 -21.78
N ARG A 478 -12.19 -1.34 -21.52
CA ARG A 478 -12.05 -2.74 -21.10
C ARG A 478 -12.60 -2.94 -19.69
N TYR A 479 -13.34 -4.02 -19.53
CA TYR A 479 -13.84 -4.45 -18.24
C TYR A 479 -12.67 -4.80 -17.30
N LEU A 480 -12.74 -4.31 -16.07
CA LEU A 480 -11.81 -4.61 -14.99
C LEU A 480 -12.61 -5.26 -13.87
N GLN A 481 -12.28 -6.50 -13.54
CA GLN A 481 -12.88 -7.19 -12.40
C GLN A 481 -12.21 -6.72 -11.10
N PHE A 482 -13.00 -6.32 -10.12
CA PHE A 482 -12.52 -5.90 -8.80
C PHE A 482 -13.28 -6.62 -7.68
N PRO A 483 -12.60 -6.99 -6.58
CA PRO A 483 -13.24 -7.66 -5.44
C PRO A 483 -13.87 -6.63 -4.49
N PHE A 484 -14.83 -7.04 -3.67
CA PHE A 484 -15.36 -6.16 -2.61
C PHE A 484 -14.51 -6.18 -1.34
N SER A 485 -13.69 -7.20 -1.16
CA SER A 485 -12.69 -7.32 -0.09
C SER A 485 -11.34 -7.51 -0.74
N LEU A 486 -10.36 -6.70 -0.35
CA LEU A 486 -9.02 -6.68 -0.94
C LEU A 486 -7.98 -6.88 0.15
N ASP A 487 -7.12 -7.88 -0.02
CA ASP A 487 -5.93 -8.07 0.81
C ASP A 487 -4.73 -7.35 0.18
N MET A 488 -4.17 -6.40 0.91
CA MET A 488 -3.01 -5.60 0.47
C MET A 488 -1.67 -6.21 0.90
N SER A 489 -1.67 -7.25 1.74
CA SER A 489 -0.47 -7.89 2.28
C SER A 489 0.55 -8.29 1.20
N PRO A 490 0.16 -8.84 0.03
CA PRO A 490 1.12 -9.26 -1.01
C PRO A 490 1.88 -8.10 -1.67
N TYR A 491 1.38 -6.87 -1.54
CA TYR A 491 1.92 -5.67 -2.19
C TYR A 491 2.80 -4.84 -1.25
N LEU A 492 2.87 -5.24 0.03
CA LEU A 492 3.69 -4.58 1.03
C LEU A 492 5.18 -4.83 0.81
N SER A 493 6.00 -3.81 1.07
CA SER A 493 7.45 -3.90 1.02
C SER A 493 7.98 -5.03 1.90
N SER A 494 7.46 -5.17 3.13
CA SER A 494 7.84 -6.22 4.08
C SER A 494 7.59 -7.62 3.51
N THR A 495 6.43 -7.86 2.91
CA THR A 495 6.08 -9.15 2.30
C THR A 495 6.92 -9.44 1.07
N ILE A 496 7.10 -8.47 0.18
CA ILE A 496 7.90 -8.62 -1.05
C ILE A 496 9.35 -8.91 -0.70
N LEU A 497 9.92 -8.17 0.26
CA LEU A 497 11.28 -8.36 0.74
C LEU A 497 11.43 -9.69 1.47
N ARG A 498 10.48 -10.09 2.33
CA ARG A 498 10.50 -11.40 3.01
C ARG A 498 10.39 -12.56 2.02
N SER A 499 9.57 -12.41 0.97
CA SER A 499 9.44 -13.44 -0.06
C SER A 499 10.74 -13.61 -0.84
N ARG A 500 11.40 -12.50 -1.19
CA ARG A 500 12.66 -12.51 -1.93
C ARG A 500 13.80 -12.97 -1.05
N PHE A 501 13.98 -12.38 0.11
CA PHE A 501 15.18 -12.49 0.94
C PHE A 501 14.94 -13.16 2.30
N GLY A 502 13.84 -13.88 2.52
CA GLY A 502 13.58 -14.58 3.78
C GLY A 502 13.45 -13.65 4.99
N ASN A 503 13.65 -14.17 6.21
CA ASN A 503 13.54 -13.40 7.45
C ASN A 503 14.74 -12.49 7.77
N ARG A 504 15.60 -12.19 6.78
CA ARG A 504 16.91 -11.55 6.99
C ARG A 504 16.79 -10.10 7.46
N ILE A 505 17.73 -9.67 8.30
CA ILE A 505 17.76 -8.30 8.84
C ILE A 505 18.38 -7.38 7.79
N PHE A 506 17.59 -6.47 7.23
CA PHE A 506 18.11 -5.48 6.28
C PHE A 506 18.74 -4.31 7.03
N PRO A 507 20.00 -3.94 6.76
CA PRO A 507 20.62 -2.75 7.33
C PRO A 507 20.02 -1.42 6.79
N PHE A 508 19.05 -1.48 5.86
CA PHE A 508 18.42 -0.32 5.22
C PHE A 508 17.10 0.12 5.85
N ASP A 509 16.47 -0.73 6.66
CA ASP A 509 15.33 -0.31 7.47
C ASP A 509 15.93 0.27 8.74
N GLY A 510 16.09 1.60 8.78
CA GLY A 510 16.36 2.29 10.04
C GLY A 510 15.33 1.88 11.09
N ASP A 511 15.74 1.86 12.36
CA ASP A 511 14.92 1.64 13.55
C ASP A 511 13.68 2.57 13.57
N ASP A 512 12.66 2.25 12.79
CA ASP A 512 11.38 2.94 12.82
C ASP A 512 10.40 2.05 13.60
N PRO A 513 10.07 2.42 14.85
CA PRO A 513 9.17 1.63 15.71
C PRO A 513 7.77 1.44 15.11
N ASP A 514 7.40 2.20 14.07
CA ASP A 514 6.13 2.08 13.35
C ASP A 514 6.05 0.83 12.44
N ALA A 515 7.15 0.08 12.23
CA ALA A 515 7.10 -1.19 11.49
C ALA A 515 6.39 -2.33 12.23
N SER A 516 6.03 -2.11 13.50
CA SER A 516 5.44 -3.13 14.40
C SER A 516 3.94 -2.97 14.67
N ASP A 517 3.27 -1.98 14.07
CA ASP A 517 1.81 -1.97 14.02
C ASP A 517 1.39 -2.70 12.74
N GLU A 518 1.12 -4.00 12.84
CA GLU A 518 0.37 -4.75 11.82
C GLU A 518 -1.05 -4.17 11.73
N LEU A 519 -1.17 -2.97 11.16
CA LEU A 519 -2.45 -2.41 10.74
C LEU A 519 -3.07 -3.40 9.74
N CYS A 520 -4.38 -3.60 9.89
CA CYS A 520 -5.16 -4.51 9.06
C CYS A 520 -4.91 -4.27 7.57
N SER A 521 -4.28 -5.25 6.92
CA SER A 521 -4.02 -5.23 5.48
C SER A 521 -5.26 -5.62 4.66
N GLU A 522 -6.38 -5.93 5.33
CA GLU A 522 -7.67 -6.18 4.70
C GLU A 522 -8.45 -4.88 4.53
N PHE A 523 -8.94 -4.66 3.32
CA PHE A 523 -9.73 -3.51 2.96
C PHE A 523 -11.08 -3.92 2.39
N GLU A 524 -12.11 -3.12 2.66
CA GLU A 524 -13.43 -3.29 2.08
C GLU A 524 -13.78 -2.12 1.14
N LEU A 525 -14.31 -2.47 -0.03
CA LEU A 525 -14.79 -1.52 -1.02
C LEU A 525 -16.08 -0.86 -0.53
N PHE A 526 -16.09 0.47 -0.49
CA PHE A 526 -17.29 1.22 -0.09
C PHE A 526 -17.77 2.23 -1.14
N ALA A 527 -16.92 2.66 -2.07
CA ALA A 527 -17.32 3.54 -3.17
C ALA A 527 -16.62 3.20 -4.48
N VAL A 528 -17.37 3.24 -5.59
CA VAL A 528 -16.86 3.09 -6.96
C VAL A 528 -17.38 4.24 -7.80
N VAL A 529 -16.48 5.01 -8.39
CA VAL A 529 -16.81 6.05 -9.36
C VAL A 529 -16.65 5.45 -10.76
N THR A 530 -17.63 5.68 -11.63
CA THR A 530 -17.68 5.16 -12.99
C THR A 530 -17.82 6.31 -13.98
N HIS A 531 -17.31 6.11 -15.19
CA HIS A 531 -17.36 7.11 -16.25
C HIS A 531 -17.93 6.51 -17.54
N THR A 532 -19.08 7.02 -17.98
CA THR A 532 -19.74 6.64 -19.23
C THR A 532 -19.58 7.76 -20.25
N GLY A 533 -19.16 7.43 -21.49
CA GLY A 533 -18.90 8.42 -22.53
C GLY A 533 -17.48 8.32 -23.11
N LYS A 534 -17.14 9.32 -23.94
CA LYS A 534 -15.84 9.50 -24.59
C LYS A 534 -14.86 10.25 -23.66
N LEU A 535 -13.60 10.43 -24.08
CA LEU A 535 -12.60 11.15 -23.26
C LEU A 535 -12.91 12.64 -23.11
N ASP A 536 -13.53 13.24 -24.12
CA ASP A 536 -13.86 14.66 -24.23
C ASP A 536 -15.28 15.00 -23.74
N ALA A 537 -16.14 13.98 -23.63
CA ALA A 537 -17.51 14.14 -23.17
C ALA A 537 -18.03 12.87 -22.50
N GLY A 538 -18.53 13.00 -21.27
CA GLY A 538 -19.12 11.89 -20.56
C GLY A 538 -19.89 12.28 -19.30
N HIS A 539 -20.19 11.27 -18.49
CA HIS A 539 -20.97 11.39 -17.27
C HIS A 539 -20.40 10.49 -16.18
N TYR A 540 -20.31 11.04 -14.96
CA TYR A 540 -19.78 10.35 -13.80
C TYR A 540 -20.90 9.95 -12.85
N VAL A 541 -20.83 8.71 -12.35
CA VAL A 541 -21.79 8.15 -11.40
C VAL A 541 -21.03 7.41 -10.30
N THR A 542 -21.52 7.50 -9.06
CA THR A 542 -20.92 6.82 -7.91
C THR A 542 -21.82 5.71 -7.38
N TYR A 543 -21.25 4.52 -7.17
CA TYR A 543 -21.88 3.43 -6.44
C TYR A 543 -21.34 3.42 -5.01
N LEU A 544 -22.23 3.46 -4.02
CA LEU A 544 -21.90 3.47 -2.60
C LEU A 544 -22.41 2.21 -1.91
N ARG A 545 -21.60 1.63 -1.03
CA ARG A 545 -21.98 0.49 -0.19
C ARG A 545 -22.25 0.96 1.24
N LEU A 546 -23.51 0.96 1.65
CA LEU A 546 -23.95 1.36 2.99
C LEU A 546 -24.82 0.25 3.59
N SER A 547 -24.52 -0.16 4.83
CA SER A 547 -25.25 -1.24 5.51
C SER A 547 -25.41 -2.50 4.66
N ASN A 548 -24.34 -2.89 3.96
CA ASN A 548 -24.30 -4.03 3.04
C ASN A 548 -25.29 -3.98 1.85
N ARG A 549 -25.82 -2.80 1.52
CA ARG A 549 -26.62 -2.54 0.31
C ARG A 549 -25.90 -1.55 -0.58
N TRP A 550 -26.11 -1.66 -1.89
CA TRP A 550 -25.52 -0.75 -2.87
C TRP A 550 -26.51 0.29 -3.35
N TYR A 551 -26.03 1.51 -3.51
CA TYR A 551 -26.79 2.64 -3.99
C TYR A 551 -26.05 3.30 -5.14
N LYS A 552 -26.72 3.50 -6.28
CA LYS A 552 -26.24 4.29 -7.40
C LYS A 552 -26.65 5.75 -7.17
N CYS A 553 -25.66 6.62 -7.01
CA CYS A 553 -25.79 8.06 -6.90
C CYS A 553 -25.49 8.70 -8.26
N ASP A 554 -26.55 9.16 -8.91
CA ASP A 554 -26.55 9.78 -10.23
C ASP A 554 -27.03 11.23 -10.07
N ASP A 555 -26.10 12.12 -9.71
CA ASP A 555 -26.38 13.48 -9.27
C ASP A 555 -27.48 13.53 -8.20
N ALA A 556 -28.65 14.08 -8.53
CA ALA A 556 -29.78 14.26 -7.62
C ALA A 556 -30.49 12.94 -7.31
N TRP A 557 -30.31 11.92 -8.15
CA TRP A 557 -31.05 10.67 -8.08
C TRP A 557 -30.25 9.61 -7.35
N ILE A 558 -30.89 8.98 -6.37
CA ILE A 558 -30.31 7.85 -5.65
C ILE A 558 -31.23 6.64 -5.83
N THR A 559 -30.65 5.54 -6.28
CA THR A 559 -31.38 4.29 -6.52
C THR A 559 -30.64 3.14 -5.86
N GLN A 560 -31.36 2.23 -5.21
CA GLN A 560 -30.77 0.99 -4.72
C GLN A 560 -30.48 0.06 -5.90
N VAL A 561 -29.33 -0.61 -5.91
CA VAL A 561 -28.91 -1.52 -6.97
C VAL A 561 -28.33 -2.80 -6.39
N ASP A 562 -28.35 -3.87 -7.19
CA ASP A 562 -27.75 -5.15 -6.81
C ASP A 562 -26.23 -5.14 -6.96
N GLU A 563 -25.55 -5.98 -6.17
CA GLU A 563 -24.10 -6.16 -6.23
C GLU A 563 -23.59 -6.51 -7.62
N ASN A 564 -24.37 -7.27 -8.40
CA ASN A 564 -24.00 -7.71 -9.73
C ASN A 564 -23.88 -6.54 -10.72
N ILE A 565 -24.73 -5.52 -10.57
CA ILE A 565 -24.66 -4.29 -11.37
C ILE A 565 -23.35 -3.56 -11.07
N VAL A 566 -22.99 -3.46 -9.79
CA VAL A 566 -21.75 -2.81 -9.36
C VAL A 566 -20.53 -3.59 -9.87
N ARG A 567 -20.52 -4.91 -9.75
CA ARG A 567 -19.42 -5.76 -10.28
C ARG A 567 -19.27 -5.60 -11.78
N ALA A 568 -20.36 -5.48 -12.54
CA ALA A 568 -20.33 -5.30 -13.99
C ALA A 568 -19.93 -3.87 -14.43
N ALA A 569 -19.90 -2.91 -13.50
CA ALA A 569 -19.66 -1.52 -13.83
C ALA A 569 -18.21 -1.23 -14.24
N GLN A 570 -18.04 -0.29 -15.16
CA GLN A 570 -16.71 0.17 -15.59
C GLN A 570 -16.13 1.16 -14.58
N CYS A 571 -15.39 0.65 -13.60
CA CYS A 571 -14.78 1.46 -12.56
C CYS A 571 -13.71 2.41 -13.13
N TYR A 572 -13.78 3.68 -12.74
CA TYR A 572 -12.77 4.70 -13.00
C TYR A 572 -11.92 4.95 -11.76
N MET A 573 -12.56 5.14 -10.61
CA MET A 573 -11.91 5.23 -9.30
C MET A 573 -12.59 4.28 -8.30
N MET A 574 -11.81 3.72 -7.38
CA MET A 574 -12.31 2.82 -6.34
C MET A 574 -11.75 3.23 -4.99
N PHE A 575 -12.62 3.29 -3.98
CA PHE A 575 -12.26 3.65 -2.62
C PHE A 575 -12.46 2.46 -1.70
N TYR A 576 -11.35 2.03 -1.11
CA TYR A 576 -11.24 0.91 -0.19
C TYR A 576 -10.89 1.46 1.19
N VAL A 577 -11.62 1.07 2.23
CA VAL A 577 -11.33 1.45 3.62
C VAL A 577 -10.80 0.25 4.38
N GLN A 578 -9.85 0.46 5.29
CA GLN A 578 -9.38 -0.61 6.17
C GLN A 578 -10.55 -1.25 6.91
N LYS A 579 -10.59 -2.59 6.92
CA LYS A 579 -11.74 -3.35 7.44
C LYS A 579 -12.06 -3.05 8.89
N MET A 580 -11.06 -2.74 9.72
CA MET A 580 -11.25 -2.33 11.12
C MET A 580 -12.07 -1.03 11.27
N LEU A 581 -12.09 -0.19 10.25
CA LEU A 581 -12.85 1.07 10.22
C LEU A 581 -14.20 0.92 9.48
N TYR A 582 -14.42 -0.20 8.81
CA TYR A 582 -15.67 -0.49 8.13
C TYR A 582 -16.70 -0.98 9.16
N TYR A 583 -17.75 -0.19 9.36
CA TYR A 583 -18.89 -0.61 10.16
C TYR A 583 -19.72 -1.58 9.31
N LYS A 584 -19.48 -2.90 9.49
CA LYS A 584 -20.53 -3.88 9.18
C LYS A 584 -21.72 -3.52 10.07
N ALA A 585 -22.83 -3.11 9.45
CA ALA A 585 -24.09 -3.03 10.15
C ALA A 585 -24.38 -4.43 10.69
N THR A 586 -24.15 -4.60 11.99
CA THR A 586 -24.60 -5.72 12.82
C THR A 586 -24.45 -7.10 12.17
N ASP A 587 -23.40 -7.83 12.58
CA ASP A 587 -23.66 -9.19 13.08
C ASP A 587 -24.70 -9.03 14.19
N LYS A 588 -25.99 -9.01 13.83
CA LYS A 588 -27.00 -9.55 14.71
C LYS A 588 -26.57 -11.01 14.84
N GLN A 589 -25.83 -11.30 15.91
CA GLN A 589 -25.72 -12.66 16.41
C GLN A 589 -27.16 -13.17 16.47
N VAL A 590 -27.50 -14.06 15.54
CA VAL A 590 -28.57 -15.01 15.73
C VAL A 590 -28.05 -15.91 16.85
N ALA A 591 -28.23 -15.43 18.08
CA ALA A 591 -28.04 -16.14 19.32
C ALA A 591 -29.36 -16.02 20.08
N SER A 592 -30.36 -16.75 19.58
CA SER A 592 -31.45 -17.35 20.34
C SER A 592 -32.11 -18.39 19.46
#